data_AF-A0A0F9N5K9-F1
#
_entry.id   AF-A0A0F9N5K9-F1
#
_cell.length_a   1.000
_cell.length_b   1.000
_cell.length_c   1.000
_cell.angle_alpha   90.00
_cell.angle_beta   90.00
_cell.angle_gamma   90.00
#
_symmetry.space_group_name_H-M   'P 1'
#
loop_
_entity.id
_entity.type
_entity.pdbx_description
1 polymer ?
#
loop_
_entity_poly.entity_id
_entity_poly.type
_entity_poly.pdbx_seq_one_letter_code
_entity_poly.pdbx_strand_id
1 'polypeptide(L)'
;MIFIVYIFLFLSIFFAFFGNIGMLRFPDVYTRLQASSKCATTSLLSLFIGLMILKGFSSISVRILVIGIFFLLTSPVASHAIGRSAYEGGILPWRRVRKKEDISEDK
;
A
#
# COMPACT_ATOMS: atom_id res chain seq x y z
N MET A 1 -0.59 28.56 5.32
CA MET A 1 -1.06 27.37 6.06
C MET A 1 -2.07 26.55 5.26
N ILE A 2 -3.20 27.14 4.84
CA ILE A 2 -4.25 26.43 4.08
C ILE A 2 -3.75 25.82 2.75
N PHE A 3 -2.87 26.53 2.01
CA PHE A 3 -2.36 26.05 0.72
C PHE A 3 -1.55 24.75 0.84
N ILE A 4 -0.77 24.61 1.91
CA ILE A 4 -0.01 23.39 2.21
C ILE A 4 -0.96 22.21 2.45
N VAL A 5 -2.08 22.45 3.17
CA VAL A 5 -3.08 21.42 3.47
C VAL A 5 -3.73 20.93 2.18
N TYR A 6 -4.09 21.84 1.27
CA TYR A 6 -4.64 21.46 -0.03
C TYR A 6 -3.67 20.61 -0.86
N ILE A 7 -2.38 20.91 -0.85
CA ILE A 7 -1.37 20.10 -1.55
C ILE A 7 -1.32 18.68 -0.97
N PHE A 8 -1.28 18.54 0.37
CA PHE A 8 -1.26 17.23 1.03
C PHE A 8 -2.54 16.42 0.83
N LEU A 9 -3.70 17.07 0.82
CA LEU A 9 -4.99 16.43 0.52
C LEU A 9 -5.08 15.98 -0.93
N PHE A 10 -4.62 16.82 -1.86
CA PHE A 10 -4.56 16.47 -3.27
C PHE A 10 -3.63 15.28 -3.50
N LEU A 11 -2.44 15.29 -2.88
CA LEU A 11 -1.49 14.20 -2.95
C LEU A 11 -2.07 12.90 -2.36
N SER A 12 -2.79 12.97 -1.24
CA SER A 12 -3.49 11.83 -0.66
C SER A 12 -4.48 11.20 -1.63
N ILE A 13 -5.33 12.01 -2.28
CA ILE A 13 -6.31 11.53 -3.27
C ILE A 13 -5.59 10.92 -4.48
N PHE A 14 -4.50 11.54 -4.93
CA PHE A 14 -3.72 11.09 -6.07
C PHE A 14 -3.11 9.71 -5.82
N PHE A 15 -2.49 9.50 -4.66
CA PHE A 15 -1.94 8.19 -4.28
C PHE A 15 -3.03 7.13 -4.07
N ALA A 16 -4.18 7.49 -3.49
CA ALA A 16 -5.31 6.57 -3.37
C ALA A 16 -5.82 6.13 -4.75
N PHE A 17 -5.93 7.06 -5.70
CA PHE A 17 -6.37 6.78 -7.06
C PHE A 17 -5.38 5.86 -7.80
N PHE A 18 -4.08 6.15 -7.72
CA PHE A 18 -3.03 5.30 -8.29
C PHE A 18 -2.96 3.92 -7.64
N GLY A 19 -3.25 3.80 -6.35
CA GLY A 19 -3.35 2.51 -5.66
C GLY A 19 -4.46 1.63 -6.25
N ASN A 20 -5.64 2.21 -6.49
CA ASN A 20 -6.76 1.50 -7.12
C ASN A 20 -6.45 1.12 -8.57
N ILE A 21 -5.84 2.03 -9.35
CA ILE A 21 -5.38 1.74 -10.72
C ILE A 21 -4.35 0.60 -10.73
N GLY A 22 -3.41 0.60 -9.78
CA GLY A 22 -2.39 -0.42 -9.64
C GLY A 22 -3.03 -1.78 -9.37
N MET A 23 -3.97 -1.85 -8.42
CA MET A 23 -4.69 -3.07 -8.10
C MET A 23 -5.42 -3.69 -9.32
N LEU A 24 -5.99 -2.85 -10.19
CA LEU A 24 -6.67 -3.30 -11.41
C LEU A 24 -5.71 -3.77 -12.51
N ARG A 25 -4.55 -3.11 -12.65
CA ARG A 25 -3.61 -3.35 -13.76
C ARG A 25 -2.66 -4.53 -13.55
N PHE A 26 -2.30 -4.85 -12.30
CA PHE A 26 -1.35 -5.93 -12.05
C PHE A 26 -1.96 -7.31 -12.32
N PRO A 27 -1.21 -8.23 -12.96
CA PRO A 27 -1.73 -9.53 -13.40
C PRO A 27 -1.84 -10.58 -12.29
N ASP A 28 -1.15 -10.40 -11.16
CA ASP A 28 -1.01 -11.42 -10.12
C ASP A 28 -1.38 -10.90 -8.73
N VAL A 29 -1.97 -11.76 -7.90
CA VAL A 29 -2.46 -11.46 -6.54
C VAL A 29 -1.34 -10.90 -5.67
N TYR A 30 -0.14 -11.48 -5.71
CA TYR A 30 1.00 -10.99 -4.94
C TYR A 30 1.47 -9.61 -5.41
N THR A 31 1.49 -9.38 -6.73
CA THR A 31 1.86 -8.08 -7.30
C THR A 31 0.81 -7.00 -7.02
N ARG A 32 -0.48 -7.36 -7.01
CA ARG A 32 -1.60 -6.49 -6.61
C ARG A 32 -1.51 -6.08 -5.14
N LEU A 33 -1.22 -7.03 -4.25
CA LEU A 33 -1.07 -6.80 -2.81
C LEU A 33 0.03 -5.77 -2.51
N GLN A 34 1.20 -5.92 -3.13
CA GLN A 34 2.31 -4.99 -2.93
C GLN A 34 2.00 -3.60 -3.48
N ALA A 35 1.39 -3.52 -4.66
CA ALA A 35 1.02 -2.25 -5.27
C ALA A 35 0.00 -1.46 -4.43
N SER A 36 -1.05 -2.15 -3.96
CA SER A 36 -2.08 -1.56 -3.11
C SER A 36 -1.51 -1.11 -1.76
N SER A 37 -0.74 -1.97 -1.09
CA SER A 37 -0.19 -1.67 0.23
C SER A 37 0.76 -0.47 0.25
N LYS A 38 1.63 -0.35 -0.78
CA LYS A 38 2.53 0.80 -0.91
C LYS A 38 1.79 2.10 -1.13
N CYS A 39 0.78 2.10 -2.00
CA CYS A 39 -0.04 3.30 -2.25
C CYS A 39 -0.90 3.68 -1.04
N ALA A 40 -1.49 2.70 -0.37
CA ALA A 40 -2.36 2.92 0.78
C ALA A 40 -1.61 3.60 1.94
N THR A 41 -0.41 3.11 2.30
CA THR A 41 0.38 3.71 3.38
C THR A 41 0.81 5.14 3.05
N THR A 42 1.29 5.41 1.83
CA THR A 42 1.70 6.76 1.42
C THR A 42 0.53 7.74 1.37
N SER A 43 -0.64 7.29 0.88
CA SER A 43 -1.87 8.09 0.89
C SER A 43 -2.27 8.49 2.31
N LEU A 44 -2.31 7.51 3.22
CA LEU A 44 -2.72 7.73 4.60
C LEU A 44 -1.75 8.61 5.38
N LEU A 45 -0.43 8.44 5.17
CA LEU A 45 0.58 9.32 5.76
C LEU A 45 0.41 10.77 5.29
N SER A 46 0.20 10.97 3.98
CA SER A 46 -0.07 12.31 3.43
C SER A 46 -1.35 12.92 4.02
N LEU A 47 -2.40 12.12 4.18
CA LEU A 47 -3.67 12.55 4.79
C LEU A 47 -3.49 12.99 6.25
N PHE A 48 -2.79 12.20 7.06
CA PHE A 48 -2.55 12.52 8.47
C PHE A 48 -1.73 13.79 8.66
N ILE A 49 -0.69 13.99 7.84
CA ILE A 49 0.11 15.21 7.87
C ILE A 49 -0.76 16.43 7.50
N GLY A 50 -1.60 16.32 6.47
CA GLY A 50 -2.54 17.38 6.10
C GLY A 50 -3.52 17.73 7.23
N LEU A 51 -4.07 16.71 7.91
CA LEU A 51 -5.01 16.90 9.03
C LEU A 51 -4.32 17.46 10.28
N MET A 52 -3.10 17.02 10.61
CA MET A 52 -2.32 17.56 11.73
C MET A 52 -2.02 19.06 11.53
N ILE A 53 -1.69 19.48 10.31
CA ILE A 53 -1.43 20.89 10.00
C ILE A 53 -2.72 21.72 10.08
N LEU A 54 -3.86 21.16 9.66
CA LEU A 54 -5.15 21.86 9.70
C LEU A 54 -5.67 22.08 11.13
N LYS A 55 -5.52 21.08 12.01
CA LYS A 55 -6.09 21.10 13.37
C LYS A 55 -5.09 21.46 14.48
N GLY A 56 -3.78 21.43 14.21
CA GLY A 56 -2.74 21.71 15.19
C GLY A 56 -2.61 20.65 16.29
N PHE A 57 -1.88 20.99 17.37
CA PHE A 57 -1.62 20.14 18.55
C PHE A 57 -2.86 20.03 19.46
N SER A 58 -3.94 19.45 18.92
CA SER A 58 -5.21 19.23 19.61
C SER A 58 -5.44 17.73 19.86
N SER A 59 -6.42 17.38 20.71
CA SER A 59 -6.82 15.99 20.99
C SER A 59 -7.15 15.17 19.73
N ILE A 60 -7.50 15.85 18.63
CA ILE A 60 -7.71 15.21 17.32
C ILE A 60 -6.43 14.58 16.76
N SER A 61 -5.28 15.24 16.95
CA SER A 61 -3.99 14.83 16.40
C SER A 61 -3.51 13.52 17.04
N VAL A 62 -3.73 13.37 18.35
CA VAL A 62 -3.46 12.14 19.09
C VAL A 62 -4.31 10.98 18.56
N ARG A 63 -5.61 11.21 18.32
CA ARG A 63 -6.49 10.17 17.75
C ARG A 63 -6.04 9.74 16.36
N ILE A 64 -5.66 10.69 15.52
CA ILE A 64 -5.12 10.43 14.17
C ILE A 64 -3.86 9.56 14.25
N LEU A 65 -2.94 9.88 15.16
CA LEU A 65 -1.71 9.11 15.35
C LEU A 65 -1.99 7.68 15.80
N VAL A 66 -2.93 7.47 16.74
CA VAL A 66 -3.36 6.14 17.19
C VAL A 66 -3.95 5.34 16.03
N ILE A 67 -4.81 5.96 15.20
CA ILE A 67 -5.38 5.31 14.01
C ILE A 67 -4.27 4.93 13.02
N GLY A 68 -3.26 5.79 12.83
CA GLY A 68 -2.14 5.51 11.95
C GLY A 68 -1.25 4.35 12.41
N ILE A 69 -0.97 4.27 13.72
CA ILE A 69 -0.25 3.13 14.30
C ILE A 69 -1.04 1.83 14.08
N PHE A 70 -2.35 1.87 14.32
CA PHE A 70 -3.21 0.71 14.17
C PHE A 70 -3.29 0.26 12.70
N PHE A 71 -3.38 1.20 11.77
CA PHE A 71 -3.36 0.93 10.34
C PHE A 71 -2.04 0.30 9.89
N LEU A 72 -0.91 0.81 10.38
CA LEU A 72 0.43 0.28 10.07
C LEU A 72 0.61 -1.17 10.57
N LEU A 73 -0.04 -1.54 11.68
CA LEU A 73 -0.05 -2.92 12.16
C LEU A 73 -1.03 -3.80 11.38
N THR A 74 -2.19 -3.26 11.01
CA THR A 74 -3.24 -4.00 10.28
C THR A 74 -2.82 -4.33 8.85
N SER A 75 -2.17 -3.41 8.16
CA SER A 75 -1.73 -3.58 6.76
C SER A 75 -0.85 -4.81 6.50
N PRO A 76 0.23 -5.08 7.26
CA PRO A 76 1.05 -6.29 7.09
C PRO A 76 0.31 -7.56 7.50
N VAL A 77 -0.53 -7.51 8.54
CA VAL A 77 -1.33 -8.67 8.96
C VAL A 77 -2.34 -9.06 7.87
N ALA A 78 -3.05 -8.08 7.31
CA ALA A 78 -3.96 -8.28 6.19
C ALA A 78 -3.21 -8.82 4.96
N SER A 79 -2.08 -8.23 4.61
CA SER A 79 -1.28 -8.68 3.45
C SER A 79 -0.76 -10.11 3.63
N HIS A 80 -0.34 -10.47 4.84
CA HIS A 80 0.13 -11.82 5.14
C HIS A 80 -1.00 -12.85 5.09
N ALA A 81 -2.17 -12.53 5.65
CA ALA A 81 -3.35 -13.39 5.60
C ALA A 81 -3.82 -13.65 4.16
N ILE A 82 -3.86 -12.61 3.31
CA ILE A 82 -4.24 -12.76 1.89
C ILE A 82 -3.17 -13.56 1.14
N GLY A 83 -1.88 -13.29 1.40
CA GLY A 83 -0.78 -14.03 0.78
C GLY A 83 -0.79 -15.52 1.13
N ARG A 84 -1.09 -15.87 2.39
CA ARG A 84 -1.22 -17.26 2.84
C ARG A 84 -2.42 -17.96 2.21
N SER A 85 -3.58 -17.29 2.16
CA SER A 85 -4.77 -17.82 1.50
C SER A 85 -4.55 -18.05 0.00
N ALA A 86 -3.85 -17.13 -0.67
CA ALA A 86 -3.48 -17.30 -2.08
C ALA A 86 -2.53 -18.48 -2.31
N TYR A 87 -1.57 -18.68 -1.42
CA TYR A 87 -0.65 -19.81 -1.47
C TYR A 87 -1.36 -21.15 -1.24
N GLU A 88 -2.20 -21.24 -0.21
CA GLU A 88 -2.99 -22.43 0.10
C GLU A 88 -4.03 -22.74 -1.00
N GLY A 89 -4.53 -21.72 -1.71
CA GLY A 89 -5.39 -21.86 -2.89
C GLY A 89 -4.67 -22.31 -4.16
N GLY A 90 -3.37 -22.61 -4.12
CA GLY A 90 -2.59 -23.07 -5.27
C GLY A 90 -2.29 -22.00 -6.31
N ILE A 91 -2.46 -20.72 -5.96
CA ILE A 91 -2.22 -19.60 -6.87
C ILE A 91 -0.71 -19.36 -6.96
N LEU A 92 -0.11 -19.78 -8.08
CA LEU A 92 1.30 -19.60 -8.34
C LEU A 92 1.61 -18.11 -8.61
N PRO A 93 2.67 -17.55 -8.01
CA PRO A 93 3.09 -16.19 -8.30
C PRO A 93 3.49 -16.07 -9.77
N TRP A 94 3.14 -14.95 -10.40
CA TRP A 94 3.47 -14.69 -11.79
C TRP A 94 4.98 -14.60 -11.95
N ARG A 95 5.54 -15.62 -12.60
CA ARG A 95 6.95 -15.70 -12.94
C ARG A 95 7.09 -15.27 -14.40
N ARG A 96 7.88 -14.22 -14.66
CA ARG A 96 8.34 -13.94 -16.03
C ARG A 96 9.07 -15.21 -16.50
N VAL A 97 8.59 -15.83 -17.58
CA VAL A 97 9.15 -17.10 -18.11
C VAL A 97 10.65 -16.93 -18.27
N ARG A 98 11.44 -17.58 -17.41
CA ARG A 98 12.89 -17.65 -17.58
C ARG A 98 13.10 -18.53 -18.81
N LYS A 99 13.67 -17.94 -19.87
CA LYS A 99 14.04 -18.67 -21.07
C LYS A 99 14.97 -19.82 -20.66
N LYS A 100 14.76 -20.99 -21.25
CA LYS A 100 15.28 -22.32 -20.85
C LYS A 100 16.81 -22.49 -20.96
N GLU A 101 17.58 -21.40 -21.05
CA GLU A 101 19.02 -21.41 -21.34
C GLU A 101 19.92 -21.60 -20.10
N ASP A 102 19.40 -21.49 -18.88
CA ASP A 102 20.21 -21.56 -17.65
C ASP A 102 20.28 -22.98 -17.01
N ILE A 103 19.73 -24.03 -17.65
CA ILE A 103 19.65 -25.39 -17.05
C ILE A 103 20.82 -26.29 -17.50
N SER A 104 21.67 -25.84 -18.43
CA SER A 104 22.77 -26.66 -18.97
C SER A 104 24.13 -26.51 -18.27
N GLU A 105 24.28 -25.63 -17.29
CA GLU A 105 25.58 -25.38 -16.62
C GLU A 105 25.73 -26.03 -15.24
N ASP A 106 24.71 -26.75 -14.75
CA ASP A 106 24.74 -27.40 -13.43
C ASP A 106 24.68 -28.94 -13.56
N LYS A 107 25.37 -29.49 -14.56
CA LYS A 107 25.61 -30.93 -14.73
C LYS A 107 27.09 -31.27 -14.58
#